data_AF-A0A7R9KB09-F1
#
_entry.id   AF-A0A7R9KB09-F1
#
_cell.length_a   1.000
_cell.length_b   1.000
_cell.length_c   1.000
_cell.angle_alpha   90.00
_cell.angle_beta   90.00
_cell.angle_gamma   90.00
#
_symmetry.space_group_name_H-M   'P 1'
#
loop_
_entity.id
_entity.type
_entity.pdbx_description
1 polymer ?
#
loop_
_entity_poly.entity_id
_entity_poly.type
_entity_poly.pdbx_seq_one_letter_code
_entity_poly.pdbx_strand_id
1 'polypeptide(L)'
;AGLRDIANNQMAKALQECPSSGILWAEAIFLEPRPQRKTKSVDALKKCEHDPHVLLAVSKLFWCERKITKCREWFNRTVKIEPDLGDAWAFFYKFELLNGPEELQEEVKKRCVTAEPHHGEHWCRVSKDIRNWRFTTEQILALVAKDLPIPV
;
A
#
# COMPACT_ATOMS: atom_id res chain seq x y z
N ALA A 1 -9.04 -4.48 -19.18
CA ALA A 1 -10.36 -4.08 -19.74
C ALA A 1 -10.52 -2.57 -19.58
N GLY A 2 -10.94 -1.84 -20.62
CA GLY A 2 -11.03 -0.36 -20.62
C GLY A 2 -12.37 0.23 -20.15
N LEU A 3 -13.16 -0.52 -19.38
CA LEU A 3 -14.54 -0.16 -19.02
C LEU A 3 -14.61 0.55 -17.66
N ARG A 4 -14.12 1.79 -17.60
CA ARG A 4 -13.99 2.57 -16.34
C ARG A 4 -15.34 2.92 -15.70
N ASP A 5 -16.35 3.26 -16.50
CA ASP A 5 -17.66 3.68 -15.97
C ASP A 5 -18.40 2.53 -15.30
N ILE A 6 -18.27 1.31 -15.84
CA ILE A 6 -18.85 0.10 -15.24
C ILE A 6 -18.14 -0.21 -13.92
N ALA A 7 -16.81 -0.08 -13.88
CA ALA A 7 -16.03 -0.27 -12.65
C ALA A 7 -16.43 0.75 -11.57
N ASN A 8 -16.63 2.02 -11.94
CA ASN A 8 -17.11 3.05 -11.02
C ASN A 8 -18.49 2.73 -10.44
N ASN A 9 -19.43 2.32 -11.30
CA ASN A 9 -20.78 1.95 -10.86
C ASN A 9 -20.76 0.73 -9.93
N GLN A 10 -19.92 -0.27 -10.23
CA GLN A 10 -19.80 -1.46 -9.38
C GLN A 10 -19.13 -1.13 -8.04
N MET A 11 -18.09 -0.29 -8.05
CA MET A 11 -17.43 0.19 -6.84
C MET A 11 -18.39 0.98 -5.94
N ALA A 12 -19.23 1.84 -6.54
CA ALA A 12 -20.23 2.59 -5.79
C ALA A 12 -21.23 1.67 -5.07
N LYS A 13 -21.71 0.61 -5.74
CA LYS A 13 -22.58 -0.41 -5.11
C LYS A 13 -21.86 -1.15 -3.98
N ALA A 14 -20.62 -1.56 -4.20
CA ALA A 14 -19.83 -2.27 -3.20
C ALA A 14 -19.61 -1.41 -1.93
N LEU A 15 -19.38 -0.10 -2.09
CA LEU A 15 -19.25 0.83 -0.95
C LEU A 15 -20.59 1.15 -0.27
N GLN A 16 -21.72 1.02 -0.96
CA GLN A 16 -23.05 1.15 -0.34
C GLN A 16 -23.33 -0.03 0.58
N GLU A 17 -22.99 -1.25 0.15
CA GLU A 17 -23.18 -2.48 0.94
C GLU A 17 -22.14 -2.63 2.04
N CYS A 18 -20.87 -2.29 1.76
CA CYS A 18 -19.72 -2.47 2.65
C CYS A 18 -18.96 -1.14 2.89
N PRO A 19 -19.56 -0.16 3.58
CA PRO A 19 -18.98 1.17 3.73
C PRO A 19 -17.71 1.23 4.60
N SER A 20 -17.44 0.19 5.39
CA SER A 20 -16.28 0.10 6.29
C SER A 20 -15.13 -0.76 5.73
N SER A 21 -15.21 -1.21 4.47
CA SER A 21 -14.16 -2.02 3.86
C SER A 21 -13.01 -1.16 3.35
N GLY A 22 -11.87 -1.18 4.03
CA GLY A 22 -10.72 -0.37 3.63
C GLY A 22 -10.09 -0.77 2.30
N ILE A 23 -10.17 -2.05 1.92
CA ILE A 23 -9.69 -2.54 0.62
C ILE A 23 -10.50 -1.91 -0.52
N LEU A 24 -11.84 -1.88 -0.40
CA LEU A 24 -12.69 -1.22 -1.39
C LEU A 24 -12.41 0.28 -1.47
N TRP A 25 -12.21 0.94 -0.33
CA TRP A 25 -11.85 2.36 -0.30
C TRP A 25 -10.47 2.64 -0.91
N ALA A 26 -9.47 1.79 -0.65
CA ALA A 26 -8.15 1.90 -1.23
C ALA A 26 -8.22 1.86 -2.76
N GLU A 27 -8.96 0.91 -3.33
CA GLU A 27 -9.19 0.82 -4.78
C GLU A 27 -10.02 1.99 -5.31
N ALA A 28 -11.07 2.39 -4.60
CA ALA A 28 -11.89 3.53 -4.98
C ALA A 28 -11.07 4.82 -5.12
N ILE A 29 -10.06 5.05 -4.26
CA ILE A 29 -9.17 6.22 -4.37
C ILE A 29 -8.42 6.21 -5.71
N PHE A 30 -7.90 5.07 -6.17
CA PHE A 30 -7.14 5.01 -7.43
C PHE A 30 -8.04 4.98 -8.69
N LEU A 31 -9.28 4.52 -8.54
CA LEU A 31 -10.28 4.52 -9.59
C LEU A 31 -10.76 5.94 -9.95
N GLU A 32 -10.74 6.88 -8.98
CA GLU A 32 -11.08 8.28 -9.21
C GLU A 32 -10.02 9.01 -10.08
N PRO A 33 -10.43 10.06 -10.83
CA PRO A 33 -9.50 10.94 -11.51
C PRO A 33 -8.52 11.60 -10.53
N ARG A 34 -7.27 11.79 -10.95
CA ARG A 34 -6.18 12.35 -10.11
C ARG A 34 -6.59 13.55 -9.24
N PRO A 35 -7.33 14.57 -9.73
CA PRO A 35 -7.73 15.71 -8.90
C PRO A 35 -8.68 15.35 -7.75
N GLN A 36 -9.47 14.30 -7.90
CA GLN A 36 -10.53 13.91 -6.94
C GLN A 36 -10.03 12.91 -5.90
N ARG A 37 -8.89 12.24 -6.15
CA ARG A 37 -8.33 11.20 -5.25
C ARG A 37 -8.11 11.70 -3.82
N LYS A 38 -7.65 12.95 -3.67
CA LYS A 38 -7.40 13.55 -2.35
C LYS A 38 -8.67 13.74 -1.54
N THR A 39 -9.76 14.17 -2.17
CA THR A 39 -11.06 14.31 -1.51
C THR A 39 -11.58 12.94 -1.11
N LYS A 40 -11.52 11.97 -2.04
CA LYS A 40 -11.95 10.59 -1.79
C LYS A 40 -11.16 9.94 -0.64
N SER A 41 -9.86 10.20 -0.54
CA SER A 41 -9.04 9.66 0.54
C SER A 41 -9.39 10.22 1.92
N VAL A 42 -9.83 11.48 2.00
CA VAL A 42 -10.32 12.05 3.26
C VAL A 42 -11.63 11.38 3.68
N ASP A 43 -12.53 11.10 2.73
CA ASP A 43 -13.77 10.37 3.03
C ASP A 43 -13.49 8.94 3.47
N ALA A 44 -12.55 8.25 2.82
CA ALA A 44 -12.10 6.92 3.20
C ALA A 44 -11.57 6.89 4.64
N LEU A 45 -10.72 7.86 5.03
CA LEU A 45 -10.17 7.96 6.37
C LEU A 45 -11.24 8.20 7.44
N LYS A 46 -12.33 8.91 7.11
CA LYS A 46 -13.47 9.12 8.02
C LYS A 46 -14.34 7.87 8.18
N LYS A 47 -14.43 7.05 7.14
CA LYS A 47 -15.29 5.85 7.12
C LYS A 47 -14.60 4.61 7.67
N CYS A 48 -13.31 4.46 7.41
CA CYS A 48 -12.48 3.33 7.81
C CYS A 48 -11.32 3.85 8.65
N GLU A 49 -11.63 4.35 9.85
CA GLU A 49 -10.61 4.87 10.74
C GLU A 49 -9.61 3.76 11.09
N HIS A 50 -8.33 4.06 10.92
CA HIS A 50 -7.21 3.14 11.17
C HIS A 50 -7.09 1.91 10.25
N ASP A 51 -7.83 1.83 9.14
CA ASP A 51 -7.63 0.72 8.21
C ASP A 51 -6.27 0.82 7.48
N PRO A 52 -5.44 -0.25 7.51
CA PRO A 52 -4.09 -0.19 6.96
C PRO A 52 -4.05 -0.09 5.44
N HIS A 53 -5.05 -0.59 4.71
CA HIS A 53 -5.13 -0.46 3.26
C HIS A 53 -5.45 0.98 2.86
N VAL A 54 -6.31 1.66 3.61
CA VAL A 54 -6.61 3.09 3.39
C VAL A 54 -5.38 3.95 3.67
N LEU A 55 -4.66 3.68 4.78
CA LEU A 55 -3.42 4.39 5.10
C LEU A 55 -2.33 4.16 4.04
N LEU A 56 -2.21 2.93 3.54
CA LEU A 56 -1.31 2.59 2.45
C LEU A 56 -1.70 3.33 1.16
N ALA A 57 -2.98 3.40 0.82
CA ALA A 57 -3.48 4.14 -0.35
C ALA A 57 -3.17 5.64 -0.25
N VAL A 58 -3.33 6.24 0.94
CA VAL A 58 -2.96 7.64 1.19
C VAL A 58 -1.45 7.85 1.05
N SER A 59 -0.63 6.93 1.56
CA SER A 59 0.82 6.97 1.42
C SER A 59 1.24 6.95 -0.06
N LYS A 60 0.66 6.03 -0.84
CA LYS A 60 0.84 5.96 -2.31
C LYS A 60 0.37 7.24 -3.02
N LEU A 61 -0.72 7.87 -2.56
CA LEU A 61 -1.20 9.14 -3.11
C LEU A 61 -0.17 10.27 -2.90
N PHE A 62 0.40 10.40 -1.70
CA PHE A 62 1.47 11.36 -1.44
C PHE A 62 2.73 11.09 -2.25
N TRP A 63 3.01 9.81 -2.52
CA TRP A 63 4.09 9.43 -3.43
C TRP A 63 3.83 9.93 -4.86
N CYS A 64 2.63 9.72 -5.40
CA CYS A 64 2.25 10.25 -6.72
C CYS A 64 2.34 11.78 -6.80
N GLU A 65 1.99 12.48 -5.72
CA GLU A 65 2.10 13.95 -5.61
C GLU A 65 3.55 14.45 -5.37
N ARG A 66 4.54 13.54 -5.30
CA ARG A 66 5.95 13.83 -5.02
C ARG A 66 6.20 14.53 -3.68
N LYS A 67 5.31 14.37 -2.70
CA LYS A 67 5.44 14.94 -1.35
C LYS A 67 6.22 14.00 -0.44
N ILE A 68 7.53 13.93 -0.65
CA ILE A 68 8.43 12.92 -0.06
C ILE A 68 8.35 12.86 1.48
N THR A 69 8.43 14.00 2.16
CA THR A 69 8.38 14.07 3.63
C THR A 69 7.06 13.53 4.18
N LYS A 70 5.92 13.99 3.65
CA LYS A 70 4.60 13.49 4.06
C LYS A 70 4.43 12.02 3.71
N CYS A 71 4.87 11.61 2.52
CA CYS A 71 4.81 10.22 2.09
C CYS A 71 5.52 9.30 3.10
N ARG A 72 6.72 9.67 3.55
CA ARG A 72 7.48 8.93 4.56
C ARG A 72 6.78 8.89 5.92
N GLU A 73 6.22 10.00 6.39
CA GLU A 73 5.44 10.05 7.64
C GLU A 73 4.23 9.10 7.58
N TRP A 74 3.51 9.09 6.46
CA TRP A 74 2.34 8.24 6.27
C TRP A 74 2.70 6.76 6.12
N PHE A 75 3.80 6.43 5.44
CA PHE A 75 4.31 5.06 5.43
C PHE A 75 4.69 4.58 6.83
N ASN A 76 5.43 5.39 7.60
CA ASN A 76 5.76 5.07 8.99
C ASN A 76 4.51 4.86 9.86
N ARG A 77 3.47 5.68 9.67
CA ARG A 77 2.19 5.50 10.34
C ARG A 77 1.50 4.19 9.94
N THR A 78 1.52 3.85 8.66
CA THR A 78 0.90 2.64 8.10
C THR A 78 1.51 1.38 8.72
N VAL A 79 2.84 1.25 8.65
CA VAL A 79 3.55 0.07 9.18
C VAL A 79 3.57 0.00 10.71
N LYS A 80 3.28 1.11 11.40
CA LYS A 80 3.12 1.13 12.86
C LYS A 80 1.74 0.63 13.28
N ILE A 81 0.71 0.96 12.51
CA ILE A 81 -0.67 0.54 12.80
C ILE A 81 -0.86 -0.93 12.47
N GLU A 82 -0.37 -1.38 11.32
CA GLU A 82 -0.42 -2.79 10.92
C GLU A 82 0.96 -3.25 10.44
N PRO A 83 1.81 -3.75 11.34
CA PRO A 83 3.11 -4.32 10.98
C PRO A 83 3.01 -5.63 10.20
N ASP A 84 1.88 -6.34 10.25
CA ASP A 84 1.74 -7.66 9.61
C ASP A 84 1.36 -7.56 8.11
N LEU A 85 1.04 -6.35 7.62
CA LEU A 85 0.75 -6.09 6.22
C LEU A 85 2.06 -5.94 5.41
N GLY A 86 2.51 -7.03 4.79
CA GLY A 86 3.72 -7.09 3.97
C GLY A 86 3.71 -6.16 2.76
N ASP A 87 2.54 -5.91 2.18
CA ASP A 87 2.40 -4.95 1.08
C ASP A 87 2.81 -3.53 1.52
N ALA A 88 2.48 -3.12 2.76
CA ALA A 88 2.86 -1.82 3.27
C ALA A 88 4.38 -1.67 3.37
N TRP A 89 5.07 -2.70 3.87
CA TRP A 89 6.53 -2.74 3.91
C TRP A 89 7.16 -2.73 2.52
N ALA A 90 6.61 -3.49 1.58
CA ALA A 90 7.15 -3.57 0.23
C ALA A 90 7.02 -2.23 -0.53
N PHE A 91 5.87 -1.55 -0.41
CA PHE A 91 5.72 -0.20 -0.98
C PHE A 91 6.62 0.82 -0.27
N PHE A 92 6.77 0.72 1.05
CA PHE A 92 7.63 1.63 1.81
C PHE A 92 9.11 1.45 1.44
N TYR A 93 9.58 0.21 1.35
CA TYR A 93 10.94 -0.10 0.91
C TYR A 93 11.19 0.36 -0.52
N LYS A 94 10.27 0.10 -1.46
CA LYS A 94 10.36 0.61 -2.84
C LYS A 94 10.41 2.15 -2.89
N PHE A 95 9.67 2.82 -2.02
CA PHE A 95 9.70 4.28 -1.90
C PHE A 95 11.07 4.79 -1.44
N GLU A 96 11.66 4.19 -0.39
CA GLU A 96 12.99 4.60 0.10
C GLU A 96 14.11 4.27 -0.90
N LEU A 97 14.01 3.16 -1.64
CA LEU A 97 14.96 2.83 -2.72
C LEU A 97 15.04 3.94 -3.79
N LEU A 98 13.92 4.64 -4.02
CA LEU A 98 13.82 5.66 -5.08
C LEU A 98 14.02 7.09 -4.58
N ASN A 99 13.80 7.36 -3.30
CA ASN A 99 13.73 8.74 -2.76
C ASN A 99 14.56 8.97 -1.48
N GLY A 100 15.14 7.92 -0.89
CA GLY A 100 15.84 7.97 0.39
C GLY A 100 17.30 7.51 0.29
N PRO A 101 18.15 7.93 1.24
CA PRO A 101 19.51 7.40 1.38
C PRO A 101 19.50 5.93 1.82
N GLU A 102 20.61 5.25 1.58
CA GLU A 102 20.80 3.81 1.90
C GLU A 102 20.51 3.48 3.38
N GLU A 103 20.80 4.41 4.29
CA GLU A 103 20.53 4.26 5.72
C GLU A 103 19.04 4.03 6.01
N LEU A 104 18.13 4.77 5.36
CA LEU A 104 16.68 4.59 5.54
C LEU A 104 16.19 3.30 4.90
N GLN A 105 16.79 2.89 3.77
CA GLN A 105 16.46 1.63 3.11
C GLN A 105 16.75 0.44 4.04
N GLU A 106 17.93 0.44 4.65
CA GLU A 106 18.33 -0.57 5.63
C GLU A 106 17.51 -0.49 6.92
N GLU A 107 17.09 0.69 7.37
CA GLU A 107 16.18 0.83 8.52
C GLU A 107 14.83 0.16 8.26
N VAL A 108 14.18 0.47 7.13
CA VAL A 108 12.87 -0.10 6.76
C VAL A 108 12.97 -1.62 6.63
N LYS A 109 14.04 -2.11 6.02
CA LYS A 109 14.32 -3.53 5.84
C LYS A 109 14.50 -4.24 7.18
N LYS A 110 15.33 -3.71 8.09
CA LYS A 110 15.51 -4.27 9.45
C LYS A 110 14.17 -4.32 10.20
N ARG A 111 13.40 -3.24 10.16
CA ARG A 111 12.08 -3.18 10.82
C ARG A 111 11.08 -4.18 10.23
N CYS A 112 11.09 -4.37 8.91
CA CYS A 112 10.26 -5.38 8.25
C CYS A 112 10.66 -6.80 8.67
N VAL A 113 11.95 -7.10 8.75
CA VAL A 113 12.44 -8.39 9.25
C VAL A 113 12.02 -8.63 10.69
N THR A 114 12.10 -7.62 11.56
CA THR A 114 11.61 -7.73 12.95
C THR A 114 10.08 -7.91 13.02
N ALA A 115 9.33 -7.31 12.10
CA ALA A 115 7.88 -7.39 12.09
C ALA A 115 7.34 -8.72 11.55
N GLU A 116 8.13 -9.46 10.75
CA GLU A 116 7.77 -10.73 10.10
C GLU A 116 6.33 -10.72 9.50
N PRO A 117 6.05 -9.91 8.47
CA PRO A 117 4.70 -9.80 7.92
C PRO A 117 4.27 -11.06 7.15
N HIS A 118 2.99 -11.41 7.28
CA HIS A 118 2.38 -12.57 6.62
C HIS A 118 1.27 -12.20 5.63
N HIS A 119 0.68 -11.02 5.76
CA HIS A 119 -0.47 -10.59 4.97
C HIS A 119 -0.11 -9.62 3.84
N GLY A 120 -1.06 -9.40 2.92
CA GLY A 120 -0.88 -8.59 1.72
C GLY A 120 -1.01 -9.42 0.46
N GLU A 121 -1.65 -8.87 -0.56
CA GLU A 121 -1.92 -9.57 -1.82
C GLU A 121 -0.61 -9.83 -2.56
N HIS A 122 0.23 -8.79 -2.69
CA HIS A 122 1.51 -8.90 -3.38
C HIS A 122 2.53 -9.71 -2.57
N TRP A 123 2.53 -9.51 -1.24
CA TRP A 123 3.36 -10.27 -0.33
C TRP A 123 3.05 -11.76 -0.40
N CYS A 124 1.77 -12.15 -0.22
CA CYS A 124 1.33 -13.54 -0.31
C CYS A 124 1.62 -14.15 -1.67
N ARG A 125 1.47 -13.39 -2.76
CA ARG A 125 1.76 -13.88 -4.11
C ARG A 125 3.22 -14.30 -4.27
N VAL A 126 4.16 -13.57 -3.65
CA VAL A 126 5.59 -13.89 -3.72
C VAL A 126 5.98 -14.94 -2.68
N SER A 127 5.52 -14.81 -1.44
CA SER A 127 5.92 -15.71 -0.34
C SER A 127 5.38 -17.13 -0.51
N LYS A 128 4.18 -17.28 -1.11
CA LYS A 128 3.56 -18.58 -1.38
C LYS A 128 3.96 -19.18 -2.74
N ASP A 129 4.79 -18.50 -3.52
CA ASP A 129 5.37 -19.09 -4.73
C ASP A 129 6.30 -20.23 -4.32
N ILE A 130 6.09 -21.42 -4.91
CA ILE A 130 6.86 -22.63 -4.62
C ILE A 130 8.36 -22.38 -4.82
N ARG A 131 8.76 -21.48 -5.71
CA ARG A 131 10.18 -21.14 -5.96
C ARG A 131 10.82 -20.39 -4.79
N ASN A 132 10.02 -19.74 -3.94
CA ASN A 132 10.48 -18.85 -2.87
C ASN A 132 10.30 -19.47 -1.48
N TRP A 133 9.94 -20.74 -1.36
CA TRP A 133 9.53 -21.35 -0.08
C TRP A 133 10.57 -21.33 1.05
N ARG A 134 11.87 -21.19 0.73
CA ARG A 134 12.97 -21.04 1.71
C ARG A 134 13.48 -19.62 1.86
N PHE A 135 12.84 -18.65 1.20
CA PHE A 135 13.35 -17.29 1.18
C PHE A 135 13.08 -16.63 2.51
N THR A 136 14.05 -15.84 2.98
CA THR A 136 13.89 -15.05 4.20
C THR A 136 12.94 -13.88 3.94
N THR A 137 12.38 -13.31 5.01
CA THR A 137 11.55 -12.09 4.97
C THR A 137 12.22 -10.96 4.20
N GLU A 138 13.53 -10.80 4.36
CA GLU A 138 14.35 -9.84 3.62
C GLU A 138 14.35 -10.09 2.10
N GLN A 139 14.53 -11.34 1.68
CA GLN A 139 14.53 -11.71 0.27
C GLN A 139 13.14 -11.54 -0.35
N ILE A 140 12.09 -11.94 0.38
CA ILE A 140 10.70 -11.75 -0.04
C ILE A 140 10.41 -10.25 -0.19
N LEU A 141 10.80 -9.42 0.78
CA LEU A 141 10.64 -7.96 0.71
C LEU A 141 11.26 -7.36 -0.55
N ALA A 142 12.51 -7.73 -0.86
CA ALA A 142 13.21 -7.25 -2.04
C ALA A 142 12.52 -7.68 -3.34
N LEU A 143 12.03 -8.92 -3.41
CA LEU A 143 11.29 -9.43 -4.56
C LEU A 143 9.94 -8.74 -4.77
N VAL A 144 9.16 -8.58 -3.69
CA VAL A 144 7.87 -7.90 -3.75
C VAL A 144 8.10 -6.43 -4.17
N ALA A 145 9.03 -5.73 -3.53
CA ALA A 145 9.35 -4.34 -3.86
C ALA A 145 9.80 -4.17 -5.32
N LYS A 146 10.51 -5.14 -5.88
CA LYS A 146 10.89 -5.15 -7.31
C LYS A 146 9.67 -5.32 -8.22
N ASP A 147 8.79 -6.25 -7.91
CA ASP A 147 7.61 -6.60 -8.72
C ASP A 147 6.48 -5.57 -8.64
N LEU A 148 6.40 -4.80 -7.55
CA LEU A 148 5.36 -3.78 -7.37
C LEU A 148 5.44 -2.67 -8.43
N PRO A 149 4.33 -2.20 -9.00
CA PRO A 149 4.34 -1.01 -9.84
C PRO A 149 4.60 0.25 -9.01
N ILE A 150 5.28 1.24 -9.59
CA ILE A 150 5.35 2.59 -8.97
C ILE A 150 3.95 3.20 -9.10
N PRO A 151 3.33 3.70 -8.02
CA PRO A 151 2.02 4.32 -8.08
C PRO A 151 1.97 5.52 -9.05
N VAL A 152 0.95 5.57 -9.93
CA VAL A 152 0.77 6.61 -10.98
C VAL A 152 -0.54 7.39 -10.81
#